data_AF-A0A7K8EPI8-F1
#
_entry.id   AF-A0A7K8EPI8-F1
#
_cell.length_a   1.000
_cell.length_b   1.000
_cell.length_c   1.000
_cell.angle_alpha   90.00
_cell.angle_beta   90.00
_cell.angle_gamma   90.00
#
_symmetry.space_group_name_H-M   'P 1'
#
loop_
_entity.id
_entity.type
_entity.pdbx_description
1 polymer ?
#
loop_
_entity_poly.entity_id
_entity_poly.type
_entity_poly.pdbx_seq_one_letter_code
_entity_poly.pdbx_strand_id
1 'polypeptide(L)' 'TFLHPTFLHKSGSNNPQGMVSNCSKIPFHPYFSIKDILVFILMFLLLLALPAY' A
#
# COMPACT_ATOMS: atom_id res chain seq x y z
N THR A 1 11.23 -13.01 -3.12
CA THR A 1 11.18 -13.23 -1.67
C THR A 1 9.73 -13.24 -1.20
N PHE A 2 9.16 -14.41 -0.94
CA PHE A 2 7.78 -14.54 -0.43
C PHE A 2 7.69 -14.46 1.11
N LEU A 3 8.79 -14.75 1.82
CA LEU A 3 8.83 -14.78 3.29
C LEU A 3 8.25 -13.51 3.93
N HIS A 4 8.69 -12.34 3.49
CA HIS A 4 8.24 -11.06 4.06
C HIS A 4 6.71 -10.86 3.97
N PRO A 5 6.08 -10.86 2.77
CA PRO A 5 4.63 -10.72 2.68
C PRO A 5 3.86 -11.87 3.35
N THR A 6 4.41 -13.09 3.43
CA THR A 6 3.74 -14.19 4.16
C THR A 6 3.65 -13.91 5.67
N PHE A 7 4.70 -13.38 6.29
CA PHE A 7 4.65 -12.99 7.71
C PHE A 7 3.73 -11.79 7.94
N LEU A 8 3.79 -10.79 7.05
CA LEU A 8 2.90 -9.62 7.13
C LEU A 8 1.43 -10.01 6.95
N HIS A 9 1.12 -10.97 6.06
CA HIS A 9 -0.25 -11.47 5.90
C HIS A 9 -0.75 -12.21 7.13
N LYS A 10 0.13 -12.88 7.89
CA LYS A 10 -0.23 -13.55 9.14
C LYS A 10 -0.54 -12.57 10.26
N SER A 11 0.25 -11.49 10.42
CA SER A 11 0.02 -10.47 11.45
C SER A 11 -1.04 -9.42 11.06
N GLY A 12 -1.19 -9.17 9.76
CA GLY A 12 -1.89 -8.02 9.21
C GLY A 12 -1.04 -6.74 9.24
N SER A 13 -1.49 -5.73 8.50
CA SER A 13 -0.89 -4.39 8.47
C SER A 13 -1.16 -3.63 9.76
N ASN A 14 -0.18 -2.85 10.22
CA ASN A 14 -0.40 -1.88 11.28
C ASN A 14 -1.10 -0.62 10.74
N ASN A 15 -1.58 0.25 11.63
CA ASN A 15 -2.20 1.54 11.29
C ASN A 15 -1.41 2.71 11.89
N PRO A 16 -1.61 3.96 11.42
CA PRO A 16 -0.85 5.12 11.88
C PRO A 16 -0.92 5.38 13.37
N GLN A 17 -1.99 4.97 14.04
CA GLN A 17 -2.17 5.15 15.48
C GLN A 17 -1.48 4.05 16.30
N GLY A 18 -0.97 2.99 15.65
CA GLY A 18 -0.31 1.86 16.32
C GLY A 18 -1.22 1.04 17.24
N MET A 19 -2.53 1.26 17.18
CA MET A 19 -3.53 0.57 18.01
C MET A 19 -4.06 -0.69 17.30
N VAL A 20 -4.84 -1.51 18.00
CA VAL A 20 -5.44 -2.72 17.40
C VAL A 20 -6.50 -2.32 16.37
N SER A 21 -6.31 -2.71 15.10
CA SER A 21 -7.19 -2.36 13.97
C SER A 21 -8.39 -3.29 13.77
N ASN A 22 -8.60 -4.28 14.65
CA ASN A 22 -9.57 -5.36 14.43
C ASN A 22 -11.02 -4.90 14.25
N CYS A 23 -11.44 -3.81 14.91
CA CYS A 23 -12.81 -3.29 14.80
C CYS A 23 -13.09 -2.51 13.50
N SER A 24 -12.05 -2.13 12.75
CA SER A 24 -12.14 -1.16 11.65
C SER A 24 -11.45 -1.64 10.37
N LYS A 25 -11.42 -2.96 10.15
CA LYS A 25 -10.89 -3.56 8.92
C LYS A 25 -11.87 -3.39 7.77
N ILE A 26 -11.35 -2.90 6.65
CA ILE A 26 -12.02 -2.83 5.35
C ILE A 26 -11.36 -3.81 4.37
N PRO A 27 -12.06 -4.33 3.36
CA PRO A 27 -11.47 -5.23 2.38
C PRO A 27 -10.39 -4.51 1.54
N PHE A 28 -9.40 -5.27 1.07
CA PHE A 28 -8.31 -4.72 0.25
C PHE A 28 -8.83 -4.15 -1.07
N HIS A 29 -9.68 -4.89 -1.76
CA HIS A 29 -10.39 -4.41 -2.95
C HIS A 29 -11.80 -3.93 -2.54
N PRO A 30 -12.26 -2.76 -3.03
CA PRO A 30 -11.62 -1.87 -4.00
C PRO A 30 -10.66 -0.83 -3.40
N TYR A 31 -10.67 -0.64 -2.08
CA TYR A 31 -10.10 0.53 -1.41
C TYR A 31 -8.59 0.70 -1.60
N PHE A 32 -7.80 -0.28 -1.18
CA PHE A 32 -6.34 -0.22 -1.28
C PHE A 32 -5.87 -0.45 -2.72
N SER A 33 -6.58 -1.28 -3.49
CA SER A 33 -6.23 -1.48 -4.91
C SER A 33 -6.31 -0.19 -5.73
N ILE A 34 -7.38 0.61 -5.57
CA ILE A 34 -7.50 1.90 -6.27
C ILE A 34 -6.45 2.90 -5.77
N LYS A 35 -6.25 2.96 -4.45
CA LYS A 35 -5.23 3.84 -3.84
C LYS A 35 -3.84 3.55 -4.39
N ASP A 36 -3.46 2.27 -4.47
CA ASP A 36 -2.14 1.85 -4.93
C ASP A 36 -1.95 2.17 -6.41
N ILE A 37 -2.97 1.98 -7.25
CA ILE A 37 -2.92 2.37 -8.68
C ILE A 37 -2.76 3.89 -8.82
N LEU A 38 -3.51 4.69 -8.05
CA LEU A 38 -3.41 6.15 -8.10
C LEU A 38 -2.00 6.63 -7.73
N VAL A 39 -1.43 6.09 -6.65
CA VAL A 39 -0.07 6.44 -6.21
C VAL A 39 0.98 5.92 -7.18
N PHE A 40 0.77 4.75 -7.79
CA PHE A 40 1.62 4.22 -8.85
C PHE A 40 1.65 5.17 -10.05
N ILE A 41 0.49 5.62 -10.54
CA ILE A 41 0.41 6.59 -11.65
C ILE A 41 1.14 7.90 -11.27
N LEU A 42 0.91 8.42 -10.05
CA LEU A 42 1.59 9.63 -9.58
C LEU A 42 3.12 9.45 -9.55
N MET A 43 3.61 8.31 -9.07
CA MET A 43 5.04 7.98 -9.07
C MET A 43 5.61 7.93 -10.50
N PHE A 44 4.86 7.36 -11.45
CA PHE A 44 5.27 7.33 -12.86
C PHE A 44 5.29 8.73 -13.48
N LEU A 45 4.33 9.60 -13.15
CA LEU A 45 4.35 10.99 -13.60
C LEU A 45 5.58 11.74 -13.07
N LEU A 46 5.95 11.52 -11.80
CA LEU A 46 7.17 12.08 -11.22
C LEU A 46 8.43 11.54 -11.90
N LEU A 47 8.46 10.24 -12.23
CA LEU A 47 9.56 9.62 -12.96
C LEU A 47 9.72 10.24 -14.37
N LEU A 48 8.61 10.45 -15.09
CA LEU A 48 8.61 11.10 -16.41
C LEU A 48 9.01 12.58 -16.34
N ALA A 49 8.75 13.24 -15.21
CA ALA A 49 9.12 14.63 -14.99
C ALA A 49 10.62 14.83 -14.67
N LEU A 50 11.39 13.73 -14.46
CA LEU A 50 12.84 13.86 -14.32
C LEU A 50 13.44 14.37 -15.64
N PRO A 51 14.39 15.32 -15.58
CA PRO A 51 15.01 15.86 -16.77
C PRO A 51 15.76 14.76 -17.51
N ALA A 52 15.40 14.53 -18.77
CA ALA A 52 16.21 13.78 -19.71
C ALA A 52 17.36 14.71 -20.16
N TYR A 53 18.48 14.66 -19.43
CA TYR A 53 19.74 15.15 -19.96
C TYR A 53 20.27 14.21 -21.03
#